data_AF-A0A7W7T880-F1
#
_entry.id   AF-A0A7W7T880-F1
#
_cell.length_a   1.000
_cell.length_b   1.000
_cell.length_c   1.000
_cell.angle_alpha   90.00
_cell.angle_beta   90.00
_cell.angle_gamma   90.00
#
_symmetry.space_group_name_H-M   'P 1'
#
loop_
_entity.id
_entity.type
_entity.pdbx_description
1 polymer ?
#
loop_
_entity_poly.entity_id
_entity_poly.type
_entity_poly.pdbx_seq_one_letter_code
_entity_poly.pdbx_strand_id
1 'polypeptide(L)'
;MTTALIYLVVMVLVAAVVFLLASLVFGRGEEMAPLPPGTSPTRLPADDVRPEDVRAVRFQQVLRGYRMSEVDWVLDRLAGEIEVLRSRVAELEADREPDAVRPAGTPS
;
A
#
# COMPACT_ATOMS: atom_id res chain seq x y z
N MET A 1 27.66 18.77 47.67
CA MET A 1 27.11 17.49 47.13
C MET A 1 25.60 17.57 46.94
N THR A 2 24.83 17.98 47.94
CA THR A 2 23.36 18.16 47.87
C THR A 2 22.92 19.18 46.81
N THR A 3 23.62 20.30 46.66
CA THR A 3 23.31 21.32 45.63
C THR A 3 23.45 20.78 44.20
N ALA A 4 24.50 20.01 43.94
CA ALA A 4 24.71 19.36 42.63
C ALA A 4 23.60 18.35 42.31
N LEU A 5 23.15 17.58 43.32
CA LEU A 5 22.02 16.66 43.18
C LEU A 5 20.71 17.41 42.83
N ILE A 6 20.45 18.53 43.51
CA ILE A 6 19.27 19.38 43.24
C ILE A 6 19.30 19.89 41.80
N TYR A 7 20.43 20.41 41.32
CA TYR A 7 20.56 20.87 39.94
C TYR A 7 20.33 19.77 38.91
N LEU A 8 20.85 18.55 39.15
CA LEU A 8 20.64 17.42 38.27
C LEU A 8 19.16 17.03 38.18
N VAL A 9 18.47 16.96 39.32
CA VAL A 9 17.03 16.63 39.36
C VAL A 9 16.21 17.69 38.63
N VAL A 10 16.50 18.98 38.86
CA VAL A 10 15.82 20.08 38.17
C VAL A 10 16.07 20.03 36.66
N MET A 11 17.29 19.75 36.23
CA MET A 11 17.63 19.63 34.81
C MET A 11 16.84 18.49 34.14
N VAL A 12 16.77 17.32 34.77
CA VAL A 12 16.00 16.18 34.26
C VAL A 12 14.52 16.51 34.20
N LEU A 13 13.98 17.18 35.22
CA LEU A 13 12.58 17.59 35.24
C LEU A 13 12.27 18.56 34.10
N VAL A 14 13.11 19.58 33.88
CA VAL A 14 12.95 20.53 32.77
C VAL A 14 13.03 19.82 31.43
N ALA A 15 14.01 18.92 31.24
CA ALA A 15 14.14 18.13 30.02
C ALA A 15 12.89 17.27 29.77
N ALA A 16 12.34 16.63 30.80
CA ALA A 16 11.12 15.83 30.70
C ALA A 16 9.90 16.68 30.33
N VAL A 17 9.76 17.87 30.92
CA VAL A 17 8.66 18.80 30.58
C VAL A 17 8.79 19.31 29.15
N VAL A 18 9.98 19.72 28.73
CA VAL A 18 10.23 20.16 27.35
C VAL A 18 9.96 19.02 26.37
N PHE A 19 10.41 17.80 26.69
CA PHE A 19 10.14 16.62 25.88
C PHE A 19 8.65 16.29 25.81
N LEU A 20 7.91 16.40 26.91
CA LEU A 20 6.47 16.18 26.94
C LEU A 20 5.73 17.23 26.11
N LEU A 21 6.10 18.51 26.25
CA LEU A 21 5.52 19.60 25.46
C LEU A 21 5.84 19.45 23.99
N ALA A 22 7.08 19.14 23.65
CA ALA A 22 7.48 18.84 22.28
C ALA A 22 6.72 17.62 21.75
N SER A 23 6.59 16.55 22.52
CA SER A 23 5.82 15.36 22.13
C SER A 23 4.34 15.65 21.92
N LEU A 24 3.75 16.57 22.69
CA LEU A 24 2.36 17.01 22.51
C LEU A 24 2.20 17.94 21.29
N VAL A 25 3.15 18.86 21.08
CA VAL A 25 3.16 19.82 19.96
C VAL A 25 3.47 19.12 18.63
N PHE A 26 4.45 18.22 18.64
CA PHE A 26 4.83 17.33 17.54
C PHE A 26 4.08 15.99 17.61
N GLY A 27 2.93 15.98 18.31
CA GLY A 27 2.01 14.88 18.57
C GLY A 27 2.04 13.75 17.57
N ARG A 28 2.80 12.69 17.89
CA ARG A 28 3.00 11.47 17.07
C ARG A 28 3.63 11.81 15.71
N GLY A 29 4.88 11.39 15.51
CA GLY A 29 5.65 11.60 14.28
C GLY A 29 5.13 10.89 13.03
N GLU A 30 3.88 11.11 12.64
CA GLU A 30 3.26 10.75 11.35
C GLU A 30 2.09 11.73 11.06
N GLU A 31 2.29 13.04 11.17
CA GLU A 31 1.47 14.02 10.42
C GLU A 31 2.27 14.46 9.19
N MET A 32 2.57 13.50 8.31
CA MET A 32 2.72 13.88 6.90
C MET A 32 1.34 14.32 6.43
N ALA A 33 1.26 15.58 5.99
CA ALA A 33 0.06 16.31 5.65
C ALA A 33 -1.08 15.42 5.11
N PRO A 34 -2.30 15.50 5.66
CA PRO A 34 -3.46 14.79 5.14
C PRO A 34 -3.57 15.04 3.65
N LEU A 35 -3.31 14.01 2.85
CA LEU A 35 -3.54 14.08 1.42
C LEU A 35 -5.03 14.43 1.25
N PRO A 36 -5.37 15.51 0.53
CA PRO A 36 -6.71 16.08 0.55
C PRO A 36 -7.79 15.01 0.25
N PRO A 37 -8.81 14.88 1.11
CA PRO A 37 -9.85 13.87 0.94
C PRO A 37 -10.65 14.20 -0.33
N GLY A 38 -10.72 13.25 -1.25
CA GLY A 38 -11.52 13.39 -2.48
C GLY A 38 -10.77 13.11 -3.77
N THR A 39 -9.45 12.91 -3.74
CA THR A 39 -8.72 12.34 -4.87
C THR A 39 -8.02 11.08 -4.39
N SER A 40 -8.79 10.07 -4.04
CA SER A 40 -8.22 8.72 -3.98
C SER A 40 -7.79 8.40 -5.42
N PRO A 41 -6.49 8.28 -5.72
CA PRO A 41 -6.03 7.83 -7.03
C PRO A 41 -6.23 6.31 -7.11
N THR A 42 -7.41 5.82 -6.72
CA THR A 42 -7.86 4.45 -6.90
C THR A 42 -8.22 4.30 -8.38
N ARG A 43 -7.25 4.44 -9.26
CA ARG A 43 -7.39 3.98 -10.63
C ARG A 43 -6.81 2.59 -10.68
N LEU A 44 -7.59 1.61 -10.22
CA LEU A 44 -7.54 0.34 -10.92
C LEU A 44 -8.07 0.62 -12.34
N PRO A 45 -7.38 0.16 -13.40
CA PRO A 45 -7.93 0.20 -14.75
C PRO A 45 -9.34 -0.42 -14.75
N ALA A 46 -10.28 0.20 -15.47
CA ALA A 46 -11.66 -0.32 -15.57
C ALA A 46 -11.67 -1.72 -16.20
N ASP A 47 -10.69 -1.98 -17.06
CA ASP A 47 -10.45 -3.23 -17.76
C ASP A 47 -8.96 -3.58 -17.68
N ASP A 48 -8.62 -4.86 -17.78
CA ASP A 48 -7.24 -5.36 -17.84
C ASP A 48 -6.36 -5.08 -16.59
N VAL A 49 -6.90 -5.26 -15.39
CA VAL A 49 -6.16 -5.15 -14.11
C VAL A 49 -4.92 -6.07 -14.04
N ARG A 50 -3.71 -5.49 -13.99
CA ARG A 50 -2.44 -6.21 -13.83
C ARG A 50 -2.04 -6.37 -12.36
N PRO A 51 -1.24 -7.41 -12.03
CA PRO A 51 -0.72 -7.61 -10.68
C PRO A 51 0.03 -6.38 -10.15
N GLU A 52 0.72 -5.63 -11.03
CA GLU A 52 1.39 -4.37 -10.74
C GLU A 52 0.40 -3.28 -10.32
N ASP A 53 -0.77 -3.23 -10.97
CA ASP A 53 -1.80 -2.22 -10.68
C ASP A 53 -2.37 -2.42 -9.28
N VAL A 54 -2.55 -3.67 -8.84
CA VAL A 54 -3.01 -3.99 -7.48
C VAL A 54 -1.98 -3.58 -6.44
N ARG A 55 -0.68 -3.82 -6.69
CA ARG A 55 0.42 -3.41 -5.81
C ARG A 55 0.59 -1.88 -5.74
N ALA A 56 0.19 -1.17 -6.78
CA ALA A 56 0.26 0.28 -6.87
C ALA A 56 -0.90 1.00 -6.16
N VAL A 57 -1.97 0.28 -5.75
CA VAL A 57 -3.12 0.89 -5.08
C VAL A 57 -2.71 1.54 -3.76
N ARG A 58 -3.26 2.72 -3.50
CA ARG A 58 -3.10 3.44 -2.24
C ARG A 58 -4.48 3.75 -1.66
N PHE A 59 -4.66 3.43 -0.39
CA PHE A 59 -5.91 3.68 0.35
C PHE A 59 -5.73 4.83 1.34
N GLN A 60 -6.78 5.61 1.54
CA GLN A 60 -6.82 6.66 2.56
C GLN A 60 -7.05 6.05 3.95
N GLN A 61 -6.30 6.50 4.95
CA GLN A 61 -6.46 6.07 6.34
C GLN A 61 -7.70 6.71 6.98
N VAL A 62 -8.53 5.93 7.68
CA VAL A 62 -9.74 6.39 8.39
C VAL A 62 -9.74 5.90 9.84
N LEU A 63 -10.24 6.75 10.77
CA LEU A 63 -10.24 6.50 12.24
C LEU A 63 -10.98 5.22 12.67
N ARG A 64 -11.89 4.71 11.84
CA ARG A 64 -12.44 3.36 11.91
C ARG A 64 -12.20 2.69 10.56
N GLY A 65 -11.29 1.73 10.52
CA GLY A 65 -10.93 1.02 9.31
C GLY A 65 -10.46 -0.40 9.60
N TYR A 66 -10.31 -1.19 8.53
CA TYR A 66 -9.64 -2.48 8.58
C TYR A 66 -8.15 -2.30 8.91
N ARG A 67 -7.50 -3.29 9.53
CA ARG A 67 -6.06 -3.20 9.80
C ARG A 67 -5.29 -3.13 8.49
N MET A 68 -4.36 -2.18 8.39
CA MET A 68 -3.45 -2.04 7.23
C MET A 68 -2.79 -3.38 6.86
N SER A 69 -2.27 -4.11 7.85
CA SER A 69 -1.60 -5.40 7.64
C SER A 69 -2.50 -6.49 7.04
N GLU A 70 -3.80 -6.49 7.39
CA GLU A 70 -4.75 -7.45 6.83
C GLU A 70 -5.09 -7.08 5.38
N VAL A 71 -5.26 -5.78 5.11
CA VAL A 71 -5.52 -5.28 3.76
C VAL A 71 -4.32 -5.53 2.84
N ASP A 72 -3.11 -5.24 3.29
CA ASP A 72 -1.88 -5.47 2.53
C ASP A 72 -1.71 -6.96 2.20
N TRP A 73 -1.96 -7.84 3.18
CA TRP A 73 -1.93 -9.28 2.95
C TRP A 73 -2.96 -9.76 1.91
N VAL A 74 -4.19 -9.23 1.96
CA VAL A 74 -5.23 -9.57 0.98
C VAL A 74 -4.85 -9.07 -0.42
N LEU A 75 -4.31 -7.85 -0.54
CA LEU A 75 -3.88 -7.29 -1.82
C LEU A 75 -2.74 -8.09 -2.43
N ASP A 76 -1.74 -8.46 -1.65
CA ASP A 76 -0.62 -9.28 -2.11
C ASP A 76 -1.10 -10.65 -2.59
N ARG A 77 -2.02 -11.26 -1.84
CA ARG A 77 -2.63 -12.54 -2.24
C ARG A 77 -3.41 -12.41 -3.54
N LEU A 78 -4.18 -11.33 -3.69
CA LEU A 78 -4.97 -11.07 -4.89
C LEU A 78 -4.08 -10.80 -6.11
N ALA A 79 -3.01 -10.02 -5.96
CA ALA A 79 -2.04 -9.77 -7.02
C ALA A 79 -1.40 -11.08 -7.52
N GLY A 80 -1.07 -11.99 -6.60
CA GLY A 80 -0.56 -13.32 -6.95
C GLY A 80 -1.58 -14.17 -7.73
N GLU A 81 -2.86 -14.11 -7.34
CA GLU A 81 -3.92 -14.86 -8.05
C GLU A 81 -4.16 -14.33 -9.47
N ILE A 82 -4.11 -13.00 -9.66
CA ILE A 82 -4.25 -12.36 -10.99
C ILE A 82 -3.11 -12.79 -11.91
N GLU A 83 -1.87 -12.86 -11.40
CA GLU A 83 -0.72 -13.35 -12.16
C GLU A 83 -0.96 -14.78 -12.69
N VAL A 84 -1.38 -15.68 -11.80
CA VAL A 84 -1.67 -17.08 -12.14
C VAL A 84 -2.82 -17.18 -13.13
N LEU A 85 -3.89 -16.41 -12.95
CA LEU A 85 -5.03 -16.45 -13.85
C LEU A 85 -4.64 -15.97 -15.25
N ARG A 86 -3.78 -14.95 -15.34
CA ARG A 86 -3.32 -14.41 -16.62
C ARG A 86 -2.31 -15.28 -17.32
N SER A 87 -1.41 -15.94 -16.60
CA SER A 87 -0.51 -16.91 -17.21
C SER A 87 -1.31 -18.05 -17.86
N ARG A 88 -2.36 -18.53 -17.17
CA ARG A 88 -3.27 -19.55 -17.73
C ARG A 88 -4.04 -19.07 -18.95
N VAL A 89 -4.52 -17.83 -18.95
CA VAL A 89 -5.20 -17.25 -20.13
C VAL A 89 -4.23 -17.19 -21.31
N ALA A 90 -3.00 -16.73 -21.09
CA ALA A 90 -1.98 -16.67 -22.14
C ALA A 90 -1.62 -18.05 -22.70
N GLU A 91 -1.50 -19.08 -21.85
CA GLU A 91 -1.30 -20.46 -22.27
C GLU A 91 -2.47 -20.97 -23.15
N LEU A 92 -3.71 -20.75 -22.71
CA LEU A 92 -4.89 -21.18 -23.46
C LEU A 92 -5.08 -20.45 -24.80
N GLU A 93 -4.71 -19.16 -24.86
CA GLU A 93 -4.70 -18.39 -26.10
C GLU A 93 -3.62 -18.89 -27.07
N ALA A 94 -2.42 -19.18 -26.57
CA ALA A 94 -1.32 -19.73 -27.35
C ALA A 94 -1.65 -21.13 -27.92
N ASP A 95 -2.40 -21.94 -27.18
CA ASP A 95 -2.87 -23.25 -27.65
C ASP A 95 -4.01 -23.16 -28.68
N ARG A 96 -4.72 -22.02 -28.76
CA ARG A 96 -5.82 -21.78 -29.69
C ARG A 96 -5.38 -21.20 -31.03
N GLU A 97 -4.29 -20.42 -31.04
CA GLU A 97 -3.72 -19.83 -32.25
C GLU A 97 -3.15 -20.81 -33.31
N PRO A 98 -2.80 -22.08 -33.04
CA PRO A 98 -2.39 -23.04 -34.07
C PRO A 98 -3.50 -23.42 -35.06
N ASP A 99 -4.77 -23.19 -34.73
CA ASP A 99 -5.91 -23.63 -35.55
C ASP A 99 -6.46 -22.51 -36.47
N ALA A 100 -6.08 -21.25 -36.23
CA ALA A 100 -6.48 -20.10 -37.05
C ALA A 100 -5.63 -19.92 -38.32
N VAL A 101 -4.44 -20.51 -38.38
CA VAL A 101 -3.54 -20.49 -39.56
C VAL A 101 -3.64 -21.80 -40.36
N ARG A 102 -4.85 -22.37 -40.48
CA ARG A 102 -5.13 -23.31 -41.56
C ARG A 102 -5.75 -22.51 -42.70
N PRO A 103 -5.01 -22.16 -43.77
CA PRO A 103 -5.59 -21.47 -44.91
C PRO A 103 -6.73 -22.34 -45.44
N ALA A 104 -7.94 -21.81 -45.33
CA ALA A 104 -9.13 -22.40 -45.92
C ALA A 104 -8.97 -22.38 -47.44
N GLY A 105 -8.54 -23.50 -48.00
CA GLY A 105 -8.79 -23.92 -49.38
C GLY A 105 -7.92 -23.29 -50.46
N THR A 106 -7.35 -24.15 -51.29
CA THR A 106 -7.81 -24.17 -52.69
C THR A 106 -7.85 -25.63 -53.15
N PRO A 107 -9.02 -26.29 -53.15
CA PRO A 107 -9.24 -27.43 -54.02
C PRO A 107 -9.62 -26.90 -55.41
N SER A 108 -8.70 -26.97 -56.37
CA SER A 108 -8.93 -27.45 -57.74
C SER A 108 -7.69 -27.28 -58.61
#